data_AF-A0A3C1MWL5-F1
#
_entry.id   AF-A0A3C1MWL5-F1
#
_cell.length_a   1.000
_cell.length_b   1.000
_cell.length_c   1.000
_cell.angle_alpha   90.00
_cell.angle_beta   90.00
_cell.angle_gamma   90.00
#
_symmetry.space_group_name_H-M   'P 1'
#
loop_
_entity.id
_entity.type
_entity.pdbx_description
1 polymer ?
#
loop_
_entity_poly.entity_id
_entity_poly.type
_entity_poly.pdbx_seq_one_letter_code
_entity_poly.pdbx_strand_id
1 'polypeptide(L)' 'MKRFIQGEGRNQVTLLPECLDDYITEDNPVRVVDVFVDELDLSELGFAGITP' A
#
# COMPACT_ATOMS: atom_id res chain seq x y z
N MET A 1 -2.88 10.55 -20.63
CA MET A 1 -2.22 9.24 -20.84
C MET A 1 -1.26 9.00 -19.69
N LYS A 2 -1.68 8.30 -18.63
CA LYS A 2 -0.79 7.97 -17.50
C LYS A 2 0.18 6.88 -17.97
N ARG A 3 1.49 7.12 -17.80
CA ARG A 3 2.60 6.26 -18.25
C ARG A 3 2.95 5.15 -17.25
N PHE A 4 2.13 4.97 -16.23
CA PHE A 4 2.35 4.02 -15.14
C PHE A 4 1.04 3.30 -14.84
N ILE A 5 1.14 2.01 -14.52
CA ILE A 5 0.03 1.27 -13.92
C ILE A 5 -0.11 1.84 -12.51
N GLN A 6 -1.17 2.60 -12.28
CA GLN A 6 -1.52 3.03 -10.93
C GLN A 6 -2.15 1.81 -10.26
N GLY A 7 -1.41 1.17 -9.36
CA GLY A 7 -1.93 0.08 -8.54
C GLY A 7 -3.05 0.58 -7.64
N GLU A 8 -4.00 -0.30 -7.35
CA GLU A 8 -5.04 -0.05 -6.36
C GLU A 8 -4.49 -0.30 -4.95
N GLY A 9 -4.98 0.45 -3.97
CA GLY A 9 -4.59 0.25 -2.57
C GLY A 9 -4.95 -1.15 -2.12
N ARG A 10 -4.16 -1.77 -1.24
CA ARG A 10 -4.43 -3.14 -0.75
C ARG A 10 -5.81 -3.27 -0.09
N ASN A 11 -6.30 -2.17 0.50
CA ASN A 11 -7.61 -2.01 1.13
C ASN A 11 -8.74 -1.67 0.15
N GLN A 12 -8.43 -1.47 -1.13
CA GLN A 12 -9.43 -1.12 -2.13
C GLN A 12 -10.27 -2.36 -2.43
N VAL A 13 -11.59 -2.19 -2.29
CA VAL A 13 -12.55 -3.25 -2.61
C VAL A 13 -12.51 -3.51 -4.10
N THR A 14 -12.07 -4.70 -4.48
CA THR A 14 -12.07 -5.14 -5.88
C THR A 14 -13.24 -6.07 -6.14
N LEU A 15 -13.58 -6.25 -7.42
CA LEU A 15 -14.71 -7.09 -7.82
C LEU A 15 -14.50 -8.57 -7.45
N LEU A 16 -13.26 -8.99 -7.14
CA LEU A 16 -12.84 -10.21 -6.46
C LEU A 16 -11.29 -10.20 -6.33
N PRO A 17 -10.72 -10.42 -5.13
CA PRO A 17 -11.37 -10.60 -3.84
C PRO A 17 -11.89 -9.29 -3.21
N GLU A 18 -12.76 -9.44 -2.21
CA GLU A 18 -13.40 -8.35 -1.43
C GLU A 18 -12.42 -7.29 -0.94
N CYS A 19 -11.20 -7.69 -0.58
CA CYS A 19 -10.03 -6.84 -0.39
C CYS A 19 -8.77 -7.71 -0.63
N LEU A 20 -7.73 -7.18 -1.28
CA LEU A 20 -6.48 -7.93 -1.45
C LEU A 20 -5.86 -8.28 -0.09
N ASP A 21 -6.06 -7.42 0.90
CA ASP A 21 -5.53 -7.60 2.26
C ASP A 21 -6.13 -8.82 2.99
N ASP A 22 -7.34 -9.23 2.65
CA ASP A 22 -8.02 -10.38 3.31
C ASP A 22 -7.36 -11.72 2.96
N TYR A 23 -6.57 -11.78 1.89
CA TYR A 23 -5.78 -12.95 1.50
C TYR A 23 -4.34 -12.91 2.05
N ILE A 24 -3.93 -11.80 2.66
CA ILE A 24 -2.61 -11.62 3.22
C ILE A 24 -2.67 -12.03 4.70
N THR A 25 -2.17 -13.22 4.99
CA THR A 25 -2.10 -13.73 6.37
C THR A 25 -1.22 -12.84 7.26
N GLU A 26 -1.39 -12.94 8.57
CA GLU A 26 -0.58 -12.20 9.54
C GLU A 26 0.91 -12.55 9.42
N ASP A 27 1.23 -13.81 9.14
CA ASP A 27 2.61 -14.29 8.93
C ASP A 27 3.18 -13.96 7.54
N ASN A 28 2.44 -13.24 6.69
CA ASN A 28 2.91 -12.94 5.34
C ASN A 28 4.08 -11.95 5.41
N PRO A 29 5.21 -12.23 4.74
CA PRO A 29 6.39 -11.36 4.78
C PRO A 29 6.12 -9.93 4.28
N VAL A 30 5.07 -9.71 3.48
CA VAL A 30 4.68 -8.36 3.04
C VAL A 30 4.28 -7.46 4.21
N ARG A 31 3.83 -8.02 5.34
CA ARG A 31 3.49 -7.25 6.56
C ARG A 31 4.70 -6.52 7.14
N VAL A 32 5.92 -7.02 6.89
CA VAL A 32 7.16 -6.33 7.27
C VAL A 32 7.33 -5.01 6.50
N VAL A 33 6.87 -4.95 5.26
CA VAL A 33 6.91 -3.72 4.45
C VAL A 33 5.94 -2.68 5.00
N ASP A 34 4.76 -3.11 5.46
CA ASP A 34 3.78 -2.22 6.08
C ASP A 34 4.39 -1.57 7.34
N VAL A 35 4.93 -2.38 8.27
CA VAL A 35 5.58 -1.90 9.50
C VAL A 35 6.77 -0.98 9.19
N PHE A 36 7.60 -1.35 8.21
CA PHE A 36 8.74 -0.54 7.82
C PHE A 36 8.31 0.84 7.30
N VAL A 37 7.28 0.90 6.45
CA VAL A 37 6.81 2.16 5.87
C VAL A 37 6.11 3.03 6.93
N ASP A 38 5.36 2.43 7.87
CA ASP A 38 4.70 3.15 8.96
C ASP A 38 5.69 3.86 9.89
N GLU A 39 6.92 3.36 10.02
CA GLU A 39 7.98 3.99 10.82
C GLU A 39 8.74 5.11 10.08
N LEU A 40 8.57 5.25 8.76
CA LEU A 40 9.28 6.26 7.98
C LEU A 40 8.55 7.60 7.98
N ASP A 41 9.31 8.68 8.17
CA ASP A 41 8.83 10.02 7.84
C ASP A 41 8.93 10.24 6.33
N LEU A 42 7.86 9.90 5.62
CA LEU A 42 7.78 10.09 4.17
C LEU A 42 7.92 11.56 3.76
N SER A 43 7.63 12.51 4.66
CA SER A 43 7.72 13.95 4.40
C SER A 43 9.15 14.46 4.44
N GLU A 44 9.92 14.02 5.42
CA GLU A 44 11.37 14.28 5.48
C GLU A 44 12.12 13.60 4.33
N LEU A 45 11.63 12.43 3.89
CA LEU A 45 12.17 11.72 2.74
C LEU A 45 11.82 12.37 1.39
N GLY A 46 10.98 13.41 1.37
CA GLY A 46 10.66 14.19 0.17
C GLY A 46 9.70 13.49 -0.80
N PHE A 47 8.90 12.52 -0.33
CA PHE A 47 7.85 11.92 -1.16
C PHE A 47 6.78 12.96 -1.52
N ALA A 48 6.29 12.94 -2.76
CA ALA A 48 5.18 13.79 -3.19
C ALA A 48 3.84 13.05 -2.97
N GLY A 49 2.80 13.76 -2.52
CA GLY A 49 1.45 13.19 -2.35
C GLY A 49 1.14 12.58 -0.98
N ILE A 50 1.93 12.91 0.03
CA ILE A 50 1.72 12.53 1.45
C ILE A 50 0.60 13.36 2.08
N THR A 51 0.35 14.55 1.52
CA THR A 51 -0.78 15.41 1.86
C THR A 51 -1.95 15.06 0.92
N PRO A 52 -3.15 14.77 1.47
CA PRO A 52 -4.32 14.37 0.68
C PRO A 52 -4.83 15.47 -0.27
#